data_AF-A0A7S4SLE4-F1
#
_entry.id   AF-A0A7S4SLE4-F1
#
_cell.length_a   1.000
_cell.length_b   1.000
_cell.length_c   1.000
_cell.angle_alpha   90.00
_cell.angle_beta   90.00
_cell.angle_gamma   90.00
#
_symmetry.space_group_name_H-M   'P 1'
#
loop_
_entity.id
_entity.type
_entity.pdbx_description
1 polymer ?
#
loop_
_entity_poly.entity_id
_entity_poly.type
_entity_poly.pdbx_seq_one_letter_code
_entity_poly.pdbx_strand_id
1 'polypeptide(L)'
;MVLPRLERMSKAIKAKRMSKVAHGRLAKALVLRGSKEKTKSGLTRDGLMRNKRGKVVSKRASAHGHQIYKNIAGWIEAVREARQVLHTQGFVAINGKTLHGKALYLKAKSILEERRSRASSSSDPVGRVGA
;
A
#
# COMPACT_ATOMS: atom_id res chain seq x y z
N MET A 1 -46.20 -51.90 27.25
CA MET A 1 -44.96 -51.61 28.01
C MET A 1 -44.23 -50.47 27.30
N VAL A 2 -44.19 -49.27 27.90
CA VAL A 2 -43.53 -48.09 27.31
C VAL A 2 -42.17 -47.92 27.99
N LEU A 3 -41.07 -47.97 27.24
CA LEU A 3 -39.71 -47.82 27.77
C LEU A 3 -39.42 -46.34 28.05
N PRO A 4 -38.83 -45.97 29.21
CA PRO A 4 -38.49 -44.59 29.52
C PRO A 4 -37.32 -44.09 28.67
N ARG A 5 -37.47 -42.90 28.09
CA ARG A 5 -36.42 -42.20 27.34
C ARG A 5 -35.33 -41.74 28.30
N LEU A 6 -34.12 -42.27 28.15
CA LEU A 6 -32.93 -41.79 28.86
C LEU A 6 -32.57 -40.37 28.37
N GLU A 7 -32.88 -39.35 29.17
CA GLU A 7 -32.42 -37.98 28.93
C GLU A 7 -30.91 -37.88 29.17
N ARG A 8 -30.15 -37.56 28.11
CA ARG A 8 -28.72 -37.26 28.23
C ARG A 8 -28.58 -35.86 28.84
N MET A 9 -28.33 -35.78 30.14
CA MET A 9 -27.92 -34.52 30.79
C MET A 9 -26.61 -34.03 30.18
N SER A 10 -26.66 -32.98 29.37
CA SER A 10 -25.48 -32.35 28.79
C SER A 10 -24.72 -31.58 29.89
N LYS A 11 -23.45 -31.96 30.13
CA LYS A 11 -22.58 -31.22 31.05
C LYS A 11 -22.43 -29.78 30.57
N ALA A 12 -22.73 -28.81 31.44
CA ALA A 12 -22.52 -27.39 31.17
C ALA A 12 -21.05 -27.14 30.83
N ILE A 13 -20.76 -26.77 29.57
CA ILE A 13 -19.40 -26.49 29.11
C ILE A 13 -19.02 -25.10 29.60
N LYS A 14 -17.98 -24.99 30.42
CA LYS A 14 -17.45 -23.71 30.91
C LYS A 14 -17.05 -22.83 29.71
N ALA A 15 -17.56 -21.60 29.67
CA ALA A 15 -17.29 -20.67 28.58
C ALA A 15 -15.78 -20.49 28.38
N LYS A 16 -15.31 -20.75 27.15
CA LYS A 16 -13.89 -20.63 26.81
C LYS A 16 -13.46 -19.17 26.86
N ARG A 17 -12.42 -18.86 27.64
CA ARG A 17 -11.82 -17.52 27.68
C ARG A 17 -11.35 -17.15 26.27
N MET A 18 -12.01 -16.19 25.63
CA MET A 18 -11.58 -15.69 24.34
C MET A 18 -10.20 -15.01 24.47
N SER A 19 -9.25 -15.37 23.59
CA SER A 19 -7.93 -14.75 23.59
C SER A 19 -8.03 -13.25 23.28
N LYS A 20 -7.25 -12.41 23.98
CA LYS A 20 -7.15 -10.96 23.70
C LYS A 20 -6.31 -10.66 22.45
N VAL A 21 -5.46 -11.61 22.06
CA VAL A 21 -4.56 -11.52 20.89
C VAL A 21 -5.21 -12.11 19.65
N ALA A 22 -5.18 -11.36 18.55
CA ALA A 22 -5.63 -11.79 17.24
C ALA A 22 -4.55 -12.57 16.49
N HIS A 23 -4.92 -13.74 15.97
CA HIS A 23 -4.07 -14.62 15.16
C HIS A 23 -4.67 -14.81 13.76
N GLY A 24 -3.85 -15.28 12.82
CA GLY A 24 -4.26 -15.64 11.47
C GLY A 24 -4.37 -14.47 10.49
N ARG A 25 -4.85 -14.79 9.27
CA ARG A 25 -4.88 -13.87 8.11
C ARG A 25 -5.72 -12.61 8.36
N LEU A 26 -6.77 -12.73 9.16
CA LEU A 26 -7.71 -11.65 9.49
C LEU A 26 -7.36 -10.90 10.78
N ALA A 27 -6.20 -11.15 11.40
CA ALA A 27 -5.85 -10.58 12.70
C ALA A 27 -5.99 -9.05 12.75
N LYS A 28 -5.48 -8.35 11.73
CA LYS A 28 -5.59 -6.88 11.63
C LYS A 28 -7.03 -6.41 11.47
N ALA A 29 -7.85 -7.14 10.72
CA ALA A 29 -9.27 -6.83 10.54
C ALA A 29 -10.07 -7.04 11.82
N LEU A 30 -9.77 -8.10 12.58
CA LEU A 30 -10.41 -8.39 13.87
C LEU A 30 -10.10 -7.33 14.93
N VAL A 31 -8.86 -6.83 14.97
CA VAL A 31 -8.46 -5.74 15.87
C VAL A 31 -9.12 -4.42 15.45
N LEU A 32 -9.16 -4.12 14.15
CA LEU A 32 -9.84 -2.92 13.65
C LEU A 32 -11.35 -2.94 13.95
N ARG A 33 -11.98 -4.13 13.87
CA ARG A 33 -13.39 -4.35 14.25
C ARG A 33 -13.61 -4.24 15.76
N GLY A 34 -12.59 -4.46 16.58
CA GLY A 34 -12.69 -4.46 18.05
C GLY A 34 -12.99 -5.82 18.67
N SER A 35 -12.95 -6.92 17.88
CA SER A 35 -13.14 -8.27 18.42
C SER A 35 -11.95 -8.78 19.24
N LYS A 36 -10.80 -8.10 19.13
CA LYS A 36 -9.53 -8.41 19.79
C LYS A 36 -8.79 -7.10 20.10
N GLU A 37 -7.98 -7.10 21.15
CA GLU A 37 -7.27 -5.90 21.62
C GLU A 37 -6.01 -5.61 20.77
N LYS A 38 -5.23 -6.65 20.47
CA LYS A 38 -3.95 -6.52 19.74
C LYS A 38 -3.69 -7.67 18.79
N THR A 39 -2.88 -7.45 17.75
CA THR A 39 -2.36 -8.55 16.92
C THR A 39 -1.21 -9.28 17.62
N LYS A 40 -0.81 -10.45 17.12
CA LYS A 40 0.42 -11.16 17.56
C LYS A 40 1.66 -10.25 17.54
N SER A 41 1.73 -9.30 16.60
CA SER A 41 2.82 -8.33 16.47
C SER A 41 2.68 -7.09 17.36
N GLY A 42 1.69 -7.04 18.25
CA GLY A 42 1.45 -5.90 19.14
C GLY A 42 0.75 -4.69 18.53
N LEU A 43 0.18 -4.79 17.31
CA LEU A 43 -0.57 -3.68 16.71
C LEU A 43 -1.95 -3.56 17.36
N THR A 44 -2.26 -2.38 17.89
CA THR A 44 -3.59 -1.98 18.36
C THR A 44 -4.40 -1.35 17.23
N ARG A 45 -5.67 -1.04 17.50
CA ARG A 45 -6.58 -0.36 16.55
C ARG A 45 -6.00 0.96 16.04
N ASP A 46 -5.35 1.74 16.90
CA ASP A 46 -4.83 3.08 16.57
C ASP A 46 -3.69 3.03 15.54
N GLY A 47 -2.93 1.93 15.54
CA GLY A 47 -1.85 1.69 14.58
C GLY A 47 -2.32 1.13 13.23
N LEU A 48 -3.61 0.88 13.05
CA LEU A 48 -4.17 0.29 11.84
C LEU A 48 -4.99 1.32 11.04
N MET A 49 -5.06 1.10 9.73
CA MET A 49 -5.88 1.87 8.79
C MET A 49 -6.39 0.96 7.68
N ARG A 50 -7.51 1.34 7.05
CA ARG A 50 -8.03 0.68 5.86
C ARG A 50 -7.57 1.45 4.63
N ASN A 51 -6.95 0.76 3.67
CA ASN A 51 -6.55 1.38 2.40
C ASN A 51 -7.75 1.50 1.43
N LYS A 52 -7.57 2.25 0.34
CA LYS A 52 -8.60 2.40 -0.72
C LYS A 52 -9.06 1.07 -1.35
N ARG A 53 -8.21 0.04 -1.31
CA ARG A 53 -8.50 -1.32 -1.79
C ARG A 53 -9.22 -2.20 -0.73
N GLY A 54 -9.61 -1.64 0.40
CA GLY A 54 -10.31 -2.33 1.47
C GLY A 54 -9.44 -3.21 2.39
N LYS A 55 -8.12 -3.27 2.17
CA LYS A 55 -7.16 -4.03 3.00
C LYS A 55 -6.77 -3.24 4.25
N VAL A 56 -6.76 -3.93 5.39
CA VAL A 56 -6.27 -3.36 6.66
C VAL A 56 -4.75 -3.48 6.73
N VAL A 57 -4.07 -2.34 6.80
CA VAL A 57 -2.61 -2.20 6.88
C VAL A 57 -2.22 -1.39 8.11
N SER A 58 -0.96 -1.46 8.55
CA SER A 58 -0.49 -0.58 9.61
C SER A 58 -0.21 0.82 9.06
N LYS A 59 -0.47 1.85 9.88
CA LYS A 59 -0.22 3.24 9.49
C LYS A 59 1.25 3.48 9.13
N ARG A 60 2.17 2.88 9.91
CA ARG A 60 3.61 2.89 9.64
C ARG A 60 3.96 2.32 8.27
N ALA A 61 3.40 1.17 7.89
CA ALA A 61 3.69 0.56 6.59
C ALA A 61 3.14 1.41 5.44
N SER A 62 1.98 2.03 5.62
CA SER A 62 1.42 2.97 4.65
C SER A 62 2.34 4.19 4.46
N ALA A 63 2.74 4.84 5.55
CA ALA A 63 3.63 6.01 5.51
C ALA A 63 4.98 5.69 4.84
N HIS A 64 5.57 4.54 5.18
CA HIS A 64 6.82 4.08 4.56
C HIS A 64 6.68 3.87 3.05
N GLY A 65 5.56 3.30 2.58
CA GLY A 65 5.29 3.14 1.16
C GLY A 65 5.20 4.47 0.41
N HIS A 66 4.58 5.50 1.02
CA HIS A 66 4.53 6.84 0.43
C HIS A 66 5.90 7.51 0.40
N GLN A 67 6.76 7.28 1.39
CA GLN A 67 8.12 7.82 1.40
C GLN A 67 8.97 7.21 0.29
N ILE A 68 8.92 5.88 0.09
CA ILE A 68 9.66 5.20 -0.98
C ILE A 68 9.18 5.61 -2.38
N TYR A 69 7.89 5.89 -2.54
CA TYR A 69 7.31 6.27 -3.82
C TYR A 69 8.01 7.49 -4.45
N LYS A 70 8.53 8.41 -3.64
CA LYS A 70 9.29 9.59 -4.10
C LYS A 70 10.46 9.22 -5.03
N ASN A 71 11.11 8.08 -4.78
CA ASN A 71 12.25 7.63 -5.59
C ASN A 71 11.85 7.19 -7.00
N ILE A 72 10.58 6.83 -7.20
CA ILE A 72 10.06 6.27 -8.47
C ILE A 72 9.13 7.27 -9.16
N ALA A 73 8.58 8.24 -8.42
CA ALA A 73 7.61 9.23 -8.91
C ALA A 73 8.09 9.94 -10.18
N GLY A 74 9.34 10.43 -10.21
CA GLY A 74 9.89 11.14 -11.36
C GLY A 74 9.87 10.32 -12.66
N TRP A 75 10.20 9.03 -12.58
CA TRP A 75 10.15 8.13 -13.73
C TRP A 75 8.71 7.86 -14.20
N ILE A 76 7.78 7.63 -13.27
CA ILE A 76 6.37 7.39 -13.59
C ILE A 76 5.76 8.59 -14.30
N GLU A 77 6.04 9.80 -13.81
CA GLU A 77 5.57 11.04 -14.41
C GLU A 77 6.17 11.26 -15.79
N ALA A 78 7.46 10.99 -15.98
CA ALA A 78 8.12 11.11 -17.28
C ALA A 78 7.52 10.13 -18.30
N VAL A 79 7.24 8.89 -17.89
CA VAL A 79 6.56 7.90 -18.72
C VAL A 79 5.13 8.33 -19.04
N ARG A 80 4.39 8.91 -18.09
CA ARG A 80 3.03 9.42 -18.34
C ARG A 80 3.04 10.53 -19.40
N GLU A 81 3.95 11.48 -19.30
CA GLU A 81 4.09 12.56 -20.29
C GLU A 81 4.53 12.03 -21.65
N ALA A 82 5.52 11.14 -21.71
CA ALA A 82 5.94 10.50 -22.96
C ALA A 82 4.78 9.77 -23.65
N ARG A 83 3.91 9.11 -22.88
CA ARG A 83 2.71 8.45 -23.43
C ARG A 83 1.70 9.42 -24.02
N GLN A 84 1.54 10.60 -23.40
CA GLN A 84 0.66 11.65 -23.89
C GLN A 84 1.21 12.25 -25.20
N VAL A 85 2.50 12.57 -25.24
CA VAL A 85 3.17 13.13 -26.43
C VAL A 85 3.14 12.17 -27.62
N LEU A 86 3.33 10.88 -27.38
CA LEU A 86 3.31 9.85 -28.43
C LEU A 86 1.90 9.31 -28.72
N HIS A 87 0.87 9.84 -28.07
CA HIS A 87 -0.54 9.40 -28.20
C HIS A 87 -0.73 7.86 -28.12
N THR A 88 0.03 7.20 -27.24
CA THR A 88 0.03 5.73 -27.13
C THR A 88 -1.17 5.20 -26.34
N GLN A 89 -2.08 4.53 -27.05
CA GLN A 89 -3.24 3.87 -26.46
C GLN A 89 -2.97 2.39 -26.18
N GLY A 90 -3.61 1.84 -25.14
CA GLY A 90 -3.45 0.44 -24.75
C GLY A 90 -2.14 0.11 -24.04
N PHE A 91 -1.72 -1.15 -24.16
CA PHE A 91 -0.50 -1.68 -23.56
C PHE A 91 0.68 -1.58 -24.54
N VAL A 92 1.78 -0.97 -24.09
CA VAL A 92 3.04 -0.89 -24.82
C VAL A 92 4.17 -1.26 -23.88
N ALA A 93 4.98 -2.25 -24.26
CA ALA A 93 6.15 -2.66 -23.51
C ALA A 93 7.24 -1.58 -23.58
N ILE A 94 7.63 -1.02 -22.42
CA ILE A 94 8.72 -0.04 -22.32
C ILE A 94 10.04 -0.72 -22.69
N ASN A 95 10.78 -0.14 -23.64
CA ASN A 95 12.01 -0.72 -24.18
C ASN A 95 11.83 -2.14 -24.75
N GLY A 96 10.66 -2.42 -25.31
CA GLY A 96 10.37 -3.69 -25.98
C GLY A 96 10.99 -3.81 -27.37
N LYS A 97 10.67 -4.92 -28.04
CA LYS A 97 11.10 -5.17 -29.44
C LYS A 97 10.43 -4.23 -30.45
N THR A 98 9.26 -3.69 -30.10
CA THR A 98 8.48 -2.81 -30.98
C THR A 98 9.08 -1.41 -31.06
N LEU A 99 8.93 -0.75 -32.21
CA LEU A 99 9.44 0.61 -32.44
C LEU A 99 8.81 1.61 -31.46
N HIS A 100 7.49 1.51 -31.22
CA HIS A 100 6.79 2.34 -30.24
C HIS A 100 7.33 2.19 -28.82
N GLY A 101 7.68 0.97 -28.40
CA GLY A 101 8.23 0.70 -27.06
C GLY A 101 9.62 1.32 -26.85
N LYS A 102 10.46 1.30 -27.89
CA LYS A 102 11.77 1.97 -27.90
C LYS A 102 11.63 3.49 -27.89
N ALA A 103 10.76 4.04 -28.74
CA ALA A 103 10.50 5.48 -28.80
C ALA A 103 9.98 6.03 -27.47
N LEU A 104 9.07 5.32 -26.81
CA LEU A 104 8.53 5.69 -25.50
C LEU A 104 9.62 5.73 -24.43
N TYR A 105 10.52 4.73 -24.41
CA TYR A 105 11.63 4.69 -23.47
C TYR A 105 12.59 5.88 -23.66
N LEU A 106 12.99 6.15 -24.91
CA LEU A 106 13.88 7.26 -25.24
C LEU A 106 13.27 8.61 -24.84
N LYS A 107 11.98 8.82 -25.16
CA LYS A 107 11.29 10.08 -24.82
C LYS A 107 11.14 10.25 -23.31
N ALA A 108 10.76 9.19 -22.58
CA ALA A 108 10.66 9.24 -21.13
C ALA A 108 12.03 9.53 -20.46
N LYS A 109 13.12 8.96 -21.00
CA LYS A 109 14.48 9.23 -20.51
C LYS A 109 14.90 10.68 -20.77
N SER A 110 14.57 11.24 -21.94
CA SER A 110 14.79 12.67 -22.25
C SER A 110 14.10 13.58 -21.24
N ILE A 111 12.80 13.36 -20.99
CA ILE A 111 12.02 14.16 -20.04
C ILE A 111 12.59 14.05 -18.61
N LEU A 112 13.03 12.86 -18.20
CA LEU A 112 13.64 12.67 -16.90
C LEU A 112 14.95 13.46 -16.77
N GLU A 113 15.81 13.40 -17.79
CA GLU A 113 17.08 14.12 -17.81
C GLU A 113 16.86 15.63 -17.86
N GLU A 114 15.89 16.11 -18.65
CA GLU A 114 15.45 17.51 -18.68
C GLU A 114 14.92 18.00 -17.32
N ARG A 115 14.17 17.16 -16.60
CA ARG A 115 13.74 17.50 -15.24
C ARG A 115 14.89 17.49 -14.25
N ARG A 116 15.84 16.57 -14.40
CA ARG A 116 17.04 16.50 -13.56
C ARG A 116 17.91 17.74 -13.76
N SER A 117 18.13 18.14 -15.01
CA SER A 117 18.90 19.35 -15.34
C SER A 117 18.20 20.62 -14.88
N ARG A 118 16.87 20.71 -15.03
CA ARG A 118 16.06 21.82 -14.49
C ARG A 118 16.13 21.91 -12.97
N ALA A 119 16.12 20.77 -12.28
CA ALA A 119 16.28 20.74 -10.82
C ALA A 119 17.65 21.28 -10.40
N SER A 120 18.72 20.92 -11.12
CA SER A 120 20.07 21.45 -10.84
C SER A 120 20.27 22.92 -11.18
N SER A 121 19.52 23.47 -12.15
CA SER A 121 19.58 24.90 -12.46
C SER A 121 18.69 25.76 -11.54
N SER A 122 17.72 25.16 -10.86
CA SER A 122 16.83 25.86 -9.91
C SER A 122 17.40 25.99 -8.49
N SER A 123 18.57 25.40 -8.21
CA SER A 123 19.29 25.58 -6.96
C SER A 123 20.24 26.78 -7.05
N ASP A 124 19.71 27.96 -7.37
CA ASP A 124 20.39 29.22 -7.07
C ASP A 124 20.08 29.60 -5.62
N PRO A 125 21.09 29.93 -4.79
CA PRO A 125 20.85 30.39 -3.43
C PRO A 125 20.29 31.80 -3.52
N VAL A 126 18.98 31.97 -3.38
CA VAL A 126 18.39 33.29 -3.13
C VAL A 126 18.94 33.79 -1.78
N GLY A 127 19.98 34.61 -1.89
CA GLY A 127 20.10 35.87 -1.18
C GLY A 127 20.15 35.79 0.34
N ARG A 128 21.38 35.62 0.85
CA ARG A 128 21.81 36.30 2.07
C ARG A 128 21.76 37.82 1.81
N VAL A 129 20.66 38.47 2.20
CA VAL A 129 20.48 39.93 2.28
C VAL A 129 19.56 40.09 3.50
N GLY A 130 19.91 40.63 4.66
CA GLY A 130 20.80 41.70 5.07
C GLY A 130 20.17 42.28 6.36
N ALA A 131 21.00 42.81 7.27
CA ALA A 131 20.71 43.34 8.61
C ALA A 131 20.56 42.30 9.75
#